data_AF-A0A516NM54-F1
#
_entry.id   AF-A0A516NM54-F1
#
_cell.length_a   1.000
_cell.length_b   1.000
_cell.length_c   1.000
_cell.angle_alpha   90.00
_cell.angle_beta   90.00
_cell.angle_gamma   90.00
#
_symmetry.space_group_name_H-M   'P 1'
#
loop_
_entity.id
_entity.type
_entity.pdbx_description
1 polymer ?
#
loop_
_entity_poly.entity_id
_entity_poly.type
_entity_poly.pdbx_seq_one_letter_code
_entity_poly.pdbx_strand_id
1 'polypeptide(L)'
;MIRPAAVCSITLAALAVTAPAYAAPEDPPALSVSASSGLTEGQRITVDGSGFRPGLAAVAVGLCTQGFANGLRDCDLEGGATFVNIAADGTIPTVTLTARARFGDIDCTQRQCVIAAAPLPGTEPQSVIDANSAQIPVDFAGSRPPVTPTTTTSATRVDSETAGPSMALWSITAALLSAVALAALAERRRL
;
A
#
# COMPACT_ATOMS: atom_id res chain seq x y z
N MET A 1 69.23 -7.57 -21.94
CA MET A 1 68.21 -6.68 -22.56
C MET A 1 66.85 -7.31 -22.33
N ILE A 2 66.11 -6.83 -21.32
CA ILE A 2 64.80 -7.37 -20.89
C ILE A 2 63.73 -6.38 -21.38
N ARG A 3 62.79 -6.84 -22.23
CA ARG A 3 61.65 -6.01 -22.69
C ARG A 3 60.49 -6.19 -21.70
N PRO A 4 59.92 -5.12 -21.12
CA PRO A 4 58.73 -5.24 -20.29
C PRO A 4 57.48 -5.35 -21.18
N ALA A 5 56.63 -6.33 -20.86
CA ALA A 5 55.31 -6.48 -21.45
C ALA A 5 54.36 -5.41 -20.87
N ALA A 6 53.76 -4.61 -21.75
CA ALA A 6 52.74 -3.63 -21.37
C ALA A 6 51.38 -4.33 -21.29
N VAL A 7 50.87 -4.49 -20.07
CA VAL A 7 49.48 -4.86 -19.80
C VAL A 7 48.65 -3.57 -19.90
N CYS A 8 47.83 -3.45 -20.94
CA CYS A 8 46.91 -2.33 -21.09
C CYS A 8 45.55 -2.74 -20.51
N SER A 9 45.24 -2.17 -19.35
CA SER A 9 44.02 -2.40 -18.57
C SER A 9 42.76 -1.98 -19.34
N ILE A 10 41.79 -2.89 -19.45
CA ILE A 10 40.46 -2.59 -19.99
C ILE A 10 39.65 -1.92 -18.87
N THR A 11 39.43 -0.61 -18.98
CA THR A 11 38.51 0.13 -18.11
C THR A 11 37.07 -0.19 -18.54
N LEU A 12 36.37 -1.01 -17.74
CA LEU A 12 34.92 -1.16 -17.82
C LEU A 12 34.27 0.16 -17.39
N ALA A 13 33.79 0.94 -18.36
CA ALA A 13 32.92 2.08 -18.09
C ALA A 13 31.51 1.55 -17.79
N ALA A 14 31.15 1.47 -16.50
CA ALA A 14 29.81 1.14 -16.08
C ALA A 14 28.87 2.31 -16.42
N LEU A 15 28.03 2.13 -17.45
CA LEU A 15 26.89 2.99 -17.72
C LEU A 15 25.87 2.79 -16.61
N ALA A 16 25.90 3.66 -15.60
CA ALA A 16 24.86 3.75 -14.59
C ALA A 16 23.57 4.27 -15.25
N VAL A 17 22.68 3.35 -15.61
CA VAL A 17 21.30 3.70 -16.00
C VAL A 17 20.60 4.18 -14.74
N THR A 18 20.54 5.50 -14.55
CA THR A 18 19.69 6.11 -13.51
C THR A 18 18.24 5.99 -13.97
N ALA A 19 17.54 4.95 -13.53
CA ALA A 19 16.09 4.91 -13.65
C ALA A 19 15.50 6.13 -12.91
N PRO A 20 14.49 6.82 -13.48
CA PRO A 20 13.84 7.91 -12.78
C PRO A 20 13.16 7.35 -11.53
N ALA A 21 13.69 7.70 -10.36
CA ALA A 21 13.03 7.45 -9.10
C ALA A 21 11.84 8.42 -9.01
N TYR A 22 10.65 7.93 -9.32
CA TYR A 22 9.43 8.64 -8.95
C TYR A 22 9.35 8.63 -7.42
N ALA A 23 9.40 9.82 -6.81
CA ALA A 23 9.18 9.96 -5.38
C ALA A 23 7.80 9.37 -5.04
N ALA A 24 7.77 8.45 -4.09
CA ALA A 24 6.50 7.98 -3.55
C ALA A 24 5.76 9.17 -2.92
N PRO A 25 4.42 9.26 -3.04
CA PRO A 25 3.63 10.23 -2.30
C PRO A 25 3.99 10.14 -0.81
N GLU A 26 4.14 11.29 -0.14
CA GLU A 26 4.48 11.31 1.29
C GLU A 26 3.33 10.79 2.17
N ASP A 27 2.09 10.91 1.67
CA ASP A 27 0.89 10.41 2.31
C ASP A 27 0.39 9.11 1.65
N PRO A 28 -0.10 8.13 2.43
CA PRO A 28 -0.71 6.93 1.87
C PRO A 28 -1.97 7.27 1.06
N PRO A 29 -2.36 6.43 0.09
CA PRO A 29 -3.58 6.64 -0.69
C PRO A 29 -4.80 6.71 0.23
N ALA A 30 -5.63 7.72 0.00
CA ALA A 30 -6.83 7.96 0.80
C ALA A 30 -7.99 8.38 -0.10
N LEU A 31 -9.20 8.05 0.34
CA LEU A 31 -10.45 8.48 -0.27
C LEU A 31 -11.15 9.50 0.62
N SER A 32 -11.87 10.41 -0.01
CA SER A 32 -12.86 11.29 0.62
C SER A 32 -14.19 11.06 -0.07
N VAL A 33 -15.25 10.84 0.72
CA VAL A 33 -16.59 10.61 0.19
C VAL A 33 -17.60 11.54 0.84
N SER A 34 -18.58 12.01 0.07
CA SER A 34 -19.62 12.90 0.61
C SER A 34 -20.52 12.24 1.65
N ALA A 35 -20.64 10.90 1.59
CA ALA A 35 -21.37 10.09 2.56
C ALA A 35 -20.88 8.64 2.51
N SER A 36 -20.83 7.98 3.66
CA SER A 36 -20.52 6.55 3.78
C SER A 36 -21.47 5.80 4.71
N SER A 37 -22.29 6.49 5.50
CA SER A 37 -23.19 5.88 6.47
C SER A 37 -24.63 6.34 6.28
N GLY A 38 -25.57 5.52 6.74
CA GLY A 38 -27.00 5.75 6.59
C GLY A 38 -27.40 5.96 5.12
N LEU A 39 -26.68 5.34 4.18
CA LEU A 39 -26.89 5.55 2.76
C LEU A 39 -28.30 5.11 2.36
N THR A 40 -28.92 5.88 1.48
CA THR A 40 -30.25 5.58 0.93
C THR A 40 -30.14 5.19 -0.54
N GLU A 41 -31.08 4.37 -0.99
CA GLU A 41 -31.11 3.92 -2.39
C GLU A 41 -31.18 5.11 -3.36
N GLY A 42 -30.33 5.11 -4.39
CA GLY A 42 -30.24 6.17 -5.38
C GLY A 42 -29.48 7.42 -4.92
N GLN A 43 -28.98 7.47 -3.68
CA GLN A 43 -28.21 8.60 -3.18
C GLN A 43 -26.94 8.80 -4.01
N ARG A 44 -26.67 10.04 -4.45
CA ARG A 44 -25.41 10.37 -5.13
C ARG A 44 -24.30 10.56 -4.10
N ILE A 45 -23.17 9.92 -4.35
CA ILE A 45 -21.96 10.00 -3.52
C ILE A 45 -20.83 10.54 -4.39
N THR A 46 -20.24 11.66 -4.01
CA THR A 46 -19.00 12.12 -4.64
C THR A 46 -17.81 11.44 -3.97
N VAL A 47 -16.87 10.98 -4.79
CA VAL A 47 -15.65 10.29 -4.37
C VAL A 47 -14.46 11.05 -4.94
N ASP A 48 -13.58 11.50 -4.06
CA ASP A 48 -12.30 12.10 -4.37
C ASP A 48 -11.19 11.23 -3.76
N GLY A 49 -9.96 11.35 -4.27
CA GLY A 49 -8.83 10.62 -3.72
C GLY A 49 -7.51 11.36 -3.88
N SER A 50 -6.57 11.05 -2.99
CA SER A 50 -5.23 11.67 -2.93
C SER A 50 -4.20 10.66 -2.43
N GLY A 51 -2.91 10.96 -2.61
CA GLY A 51 -1.82 10.09 -2.14
C GLY A 51 -1.61 8.84 -2.99
N PHE A 52 -2.25 8.75 -4.15
CA PHE A 52 -2.01 7.68 -5.12
C PHE A 52 -0.74 7.98 -5.91
N ARG A 53 -0.04 6.93 -6.37
CA ARG A 53 1.11 7.09 -7.28
C ARG A 53 0.67 7.81 -8.55
N PRO A 54 1.30 8.96 -8.89
CA PRO A 54 0.97 9.70 -10.09
C PRO A 54 1.10 8.87 -11.37
N GLY A 55 0.16 9.06 -12.30
CA GLY A 55 0.20 8.44 -13.63
C GLY A 55 -0.20 6.97 -13.69
N LEU A 56 -0.62 6.36 -12.57
CA LEU A 56 -1.25 5.04 -12.63
C LEU A 56 -2.49 5.09 -13.51
N ALA A 57 -2.57 4.14 -14.44
CA ALA A 57 -3.69 4.00 -15.36
C ALA A 57 -4.69 2.96 -14.86
N ALA A 58 -5.96 3.13 -15.26
CA ALA A 58 -7.02 2.15 -15.02
C ALA A 58 -7.19 1.74 -13.54
N VAL A 59 -7.11 2.70 -12.62
CA VAL A 59 -7.47 2.50 -11.22
C VAL A 59 -8.99 2.39 -11.14
N ALA A 60 -9.50 1.26 -10.64
CA ALA A 60 -10.92 1.04 -10.43
C ALA A 60 -11.40 1.90 -9.26
N VAL A 61 -12.56 2.55 -9.37
CA VAL A 61 -13.23 3.29 -8.29
C VAL A 61 -14.69 2.88 -8.27
N GLY A 62 -15.22 2.42 -7.13
CA GLY A 62 -16.61 1.99 -7.06
C GLY A 62 -17.07 1.50 -5.69
N LEU A 63 -18.38 1.28 -5.58
CA LEU A 63 -18.99 0.56 -4.46
C LEU A 63 -18.83 -0.95 -4.69
N CYS A 64 -18.25 -1.66 -3.72
CA CYS A 64 -17.93 -3.08 -3.83
C CYS A 64 -18.26 -3.84 -2.54
N THR A 65 -18.38 -5.16 -2.60
CA THR A 65 -18.33 -5.99 -1.39
C THR A 65 -16.93 -5.89 -0.76
N GLN A 66 -16.85 -5.92 0.57
CA GLN A 66 -15.55 -6.00 1.24
C GLN A 66 -14.81 -7.28 0.81
N GLY A 67 -13.49 -7.16 0.59
CA GLY A 67 -12.67 -8.29 0.16
C GLY A 67 -12.86 -8.69 -1.31
N PHE A 68 -13.38 -7.76 -2.13
CA PHE A 68 -13.52 -7.95 -3.58
C PHE A 68 -12.22 -8.45 -4.21
N ALA A 69 -12.35 -9.41 -5.12
CA ALA A 69 -11.25 -9.94 -5.91
C ALA A 69 -11.50 -9.79 -7.41
N ASN A 70 -12.77 -9.71 -7.82
CA ASN A 70 -13.20 -9.53 -9.19
C ASN A 70 -14.15 -8.33 -9.28
N GLY A 71 -13.62 -7.16 -9.65
CA GLY A 71 -14.41 -5.93 -9.75
C GLY A 71 -15.64 -6.03 -10.66
N LEU A 72 -15.67 -6.93 -11.65
CA LEU A 72 -16.84 -7.10 -12.54
C LEU A 72 -18.02 -7.83 -11.87
N ARG A 73 -17.77 -8.52 -10.77
CA ARG A 73 -18.78 -9.31 -10.02
C ARG A 73 -18.99 -8.78 -8.61
N ASP A 74 -17.95 -8.17 -8.07
CA ASP A 74 -17.88 -7.74 -6.68
C ASP A 74 -18.19 -6.25 -6.51
N CYS A 75 -18.24 -5.48 -7.61
CA CYS A 75 -18.51 -4.05 -7.59
C CYS A 75 -19.76 -3.67 -8.40
N ASP A 76 -20.33 -2.54 -8.01
CA ASP A 76 -21.54 -1.99 -8.55
C ASP A 76 -21.29 -1.22 -9.85
N LEU A 77 -21.20 -1.95 -10.97
CA LEU A 77 -20.96 -1.35 -12.29
C LEU A 77 -22.09 -0.41 -12.75
N GLU A 78 -23.35 -0.76 -12.51
CA GLU A 78 -24.47 0.11 -12.94
C GLU A 78 -24.72 1.27 -11.96
N GLY A 79 -24.16 1.20 -10.74
CA GLY A 79 -24.08 2.30 -9.79
C GLY A 79 -22.95 3.30 -10.07
N GLY A 80 -22.20 3.12 -11.16
CA GLY A 80 -21.18 4.05 -11.63
C GLY A 80 -19.75 3.68 -11.26
N ALA A 81 -19.48 2.44 -10.81
CA ALA A 81 -18.11 1.97 -10.69
C ALA A 81 -17.39 2.07 -12.06
N THR A 82 -16.18 2.61 -12.05
CA THR A 82 -15.48 3.03 -13.26
C THR A 82 -13.96 2.94 -13.11
N PHE A 83 -13.24 3.18 -14.20
CA PHE A 83 -11.80 3.31 -14.22
C PHE A 83 -11.40 4.77 -14.37
N VAL A 84 -10.40 5.19 -13.59
CA VAL A 84 -9.78 6.51 -13.68
C VAL A 84 -8.27 6.38 -13.88
N ASN A 85 -7.66 7.45 -14.38
CA ASN A 85 -6.22 7.61 -14.36
C ASN A 85 -5.86 8.58 -13.24
N ILE A 86 -4.81 8.25 -12.48
CA ILE A 86 -4.32 9.11 -11.40
C ILE A 86 -3.61 10.31 -12.02
N ALA A 87 -4.01 11.51 -11.57
CA ALA A 87 -3.43 12.76 -12.03
C ALA A 87 -1.95 12.89 -11.63
N ALA A 88 -1.27 13.86 -12.23
CA ALA A 88 0.17 14.09 -11.99
C ALA A 88 0.49 14.47 -10.53
N ASP A 89 -0.49 14.98 -9.80
CA ASP A 89 -0.40 15.32 -8.37
C ASP A 89 -0.81 14.18 -7.44
N GLY A 90 -1.10 12.99 -7.98
CA GLY A 90 -1.50 11.82 -7.20
C GLY A 90 -2.97 11.81 -6.79
N THR A 91 -3.81 12.64 -7.42
CA THR A 91 -5.25 12.69 -7.15
C THR A 91 -6.07 11.79 -8.07
N ILE A 92 -7.19 11.30 -7.54
CA ILE A 92 -8.28 10.72 -8.33
C ILE A 92 -9.20 11.87 -8.77
N PRO A 93 -9.54 12.00 -10.06
CA PRO A 93 -10.56 12.94 -10.50
C PRO A 93 -11.91 12.60 -9.85
N THR A 94 -12.70 13.60 -9.48
CA THR A 94 -13.98 13.39 -8.79
C THR A 94 -14.88 12.42 -9.56
N VAL A 95 -15.26 11.33 -8.90
CA VAL A 95 -16.22 10.33 -9.39
C VAL A 95 -17.55 10.52 -8.67
N THR A 96 -18.67 10.37 -9.38
CA THR A 96 -20.00 10.30 -8.75
C THR A 96 -20.52 8.88 -8.85
N LEU A 97 -20.77 8.26 -7.71
CA LEU A 97 -21.44 6.97 -7.59
C LEU A 97 -22.91 7.15 -7.22
N THR A 98 -23.74 6.20 -7.57
CA THR A 98 -25.13 6.07 -7.11
C THR A 98 -25.18 4.92 -6.11
N ALA A 99 -25.60 5.20 -4.88
CA ALA A 99 -25.70 4.21 -3.83
C ALA A 99 -26.81 3.21 -4.15
N ARG A 100 -26.43 1.94 -4.35
CA ARG A 100 -27.38 0.83 -4.50
C ARG A 100 -27.10 -0.21 -3.45
N ALA A 101 -28.07 -0.49 -2.60
CA ALA A 101 -27.91 -1.44 -1.52
C ALA A 101 -27.73 -2.87 -2.05
N ARG A 102 -28.18 -3.12 -3.29
CA ARG A 102 -28.12 -4.41 -3.96
C ARG A 102 -27.65 -4.28 -5.40
N PHE A 103 -26.72 -5.14 -5.79
CA PHE A 103 -26.21 -5.25 -7.16
C PHE A 103 -25.69 -6.67 -7.39
N GLY A 104 -26.05 -7.28 -8.52
CA GLY A 104 -25.83 -8.71 -8.72
C GLY A 104 -26.41 -9.53 -7.56
N ASP A 105 -25.59 -10.42 -7.00
CA ASP A 105 -25.94 -11.26 -5.83
C ASP A 105 -25.47 -10.67 -4.48
N ILE A 106 -25.07 -9.39 -4.47
CA ILE A 106 -24.57 -8.67 -3.30
C ILE A 106 -25.71 -7.86 -2.68
N ASP A 107 -25.84 -7.98 -1.36
CA ASP A 107 -26.76 -7.17 -0.54
C ASP A 107 -25.95 -6.52 0.60
N CYS A 108 -25.61 -5.24 0.43
CA CYS A 108 -24.86 -4.42 1.38
C CYS A 108 -25.64 -4.10 2.67
N THR A 109 -26.90 -4.50 2.77
CA THR A 109 -27.65 -4.47 4.04
C THR A 109 -27.39 -5.71 4.91
N GLN A 110 -26.84 -6.78 4.31
CA GLN A 110 -26.59 -8.06 4.96
C GLN A 110 -25.10 -8.41 5.09
N ARG A 111 -24.22 -7.70 4.36
CA ARG A 111 -22.76 -7.86 4.43
C ARG A 111 -22.07 -6.51 4.33
N GLN A 112 -20.80 -6.46 4.75
CA GLN A 112 -20.02 -5.23 4.66
C GLN A 112 -19.65 -4.93 3.20
N CYS A 113 -19.95 -3.71 2.77
CA CYS A 113 -19.51 -3.15 1.51
C CYS A 113 -18.55 -1.98 1.75
N VAL A 114 -17.81 -1.60 0.71
CA VAL A 114 -16.84 -0.51 0.74
C VAL A 114 -16.97 0.34 -0.51
N ILE A 115 -16.70 1.65 -0.42
CA ILE A 115 -16.26 2.42 -1.58
C ILE A 115 -14.75 2.25 -1.65
N ALA A 116 -14.24 1.70 -2.76
CA ALA A 116 -12.84 1.37 -2.92
C ALA A 116 -12.24 2.01 -4.17
N ALA A 117 -10.94 2.27 -4.11
CA ALA A 117 -10.10 2.58 -5.24
C ALA A 117 -8.88 1.67 -5.23
N ALA A 118 -8.60 0.96 -6.32
CA ALA A 118 -7.45 0.07 -6.44
C ALA A 118 -7.07 -0.17 -7.91
N PRO A 119 -5.77 -0.32 -8.24
CA PRO A 119 -5.39 -0.86 -9.54
C PRO A 119 -5.95 -2.28 -9.71
N LEU A 120 -6.24 -2.66 -10.95
CA LEU A 120 -6.77 -3.99 -11.23
C LEU A 120 -5.74 -5.08 -10.93
N PRO A 121 -6.18 -6.25 -10.42
CA PRO A 121 -5.33 -7.43 -10.39
C PRO A 121 -4.75 -7.73 -11.78
N GLY A 122 -3.42 -7.91 -11.83
CA GLY A 122 -2.71 -8.22 -13.07
C GLY A 122 -2.34 -7.02 -13.95
N THR A 123 -2.75 -5.79 -13.62
CA THR A 123 -2.25 -4.58 -14.32
C THR A 123 -0.98 -4.03 -13.71
N GLU A 124 -0.71 -4.35 -12.44
CA GLU A 124 0.45 -3.91 -11.68
C GLU A 124 0.97 -5.03 -10.76
N PRO A 125 2.24 -5.00 -10.32
CA PRO A 125 2.73 -5.89 -9.27
C PRO A 125 1.93 -5.75 -7.97
N GLN A 126 1.76 -6.83 -7.21
CA GLN A 126 0.94 -6.81 -5.98
C GLN A 126 1.38 -5.72 -4.99
N SER A 127 2.68 -5.49 -4.84
CA SER A 127 3.19 -4.42 -3.97
C SER A 127 2.78 -3.01 -4.42
N VAL A 128 2.59 -2.80 -5.72
CA VAL A 128 2.06 -1.54 -6.27
C VAL A 128 0.56 -1.45 -6.01
N ILE A 129 -0.18 -2.55 -6.20
CA ILE A 129 -1.62 -2.60 -5.90
C ILE A 129 -1.85 -2.26 -4.42
N ASP A 130 -1.16 -2.96 -3.51
CA ASP A 130 -1.30 -2.78 -2.06
C ASP A 130 -0.95 -1.34 -1.64
N ALA A 131 0.11 -0.76 -2.21
CA ALA A 131 0.53 0.61 -1.92
C ALA A 131 -0.34 1.70 -2.57
N ASN A 132 -1.27 1.34 -3.46
CA ASN A 132 -2.11 2.28 -4.21
C ASN A 132 -3.60 1.92 -4.11
N SER A 133 -3.99 1.25 -3.03
CA SER A 133 -5.37 0.88 -2.75
C SER A 133 -5.89 1.60 -1.51
N ALA A 134 -7.12 2.08 -1.57
CA ALA A 134 -7.82 2.72 -0.46
C ALA A 134 -9.28 2.29 -0.44
N GLN A 135 -9.87 2.18 0.74
CA GLN A 135 -11.26 1.76 0.91
C GLN A 135 -11.91 2.40 2.12
N ILE A 136 -13.20 2.72 1.99
CA ILE A 136 -14.05 3.27 3.04
C ILE A 136 -15.23 2.32 3.25
N PRO A 137 -15.40 1.73 4.44
CA PRO A 137 -16.61 0.96 4.77
C PRO A 137 -17.86 1.81 4.58
N VAL A 138 -18.91 1.20 4.05
CA VAL A 138 -20.22 1.84 3.94
C VAL A 138 -21.32 1.06 4.64
N ASP A 139 -22.32 1.79 5.11
CA ASP A 139 -23.56 1.24 5.64
C ASP A 139 -24.79 1.93 5.03
N PHE A 140 -25.83 1.13 4.78
CA PHE A 140 -27.10 1.62 4.29
C PHE A 140 -28.06 1.81 5.46
N ALA A 141 -29.00 2.74 5.31
CA ALA A 141 -30.06 2.94 6.29
C ALA A 141 -30.84 1.64 6.50
N GLY A 142 -30.95 1.20 7.75
CA GLY A 142 -31.60 -0.06 8.11
C GLY A 142 -30.72 -1.31 7.97
N SER A 143 -29.45 -1.16 7.58
CA SER A 143 -28.45 -2.22 7.71
C SER A 143 -28.42 -2.70 9.17
N ARG A 144 -28.29 -4.01 9.35
CA ARG A 144 -27.93 -4.61 10.63
C ARG A 144 -26.49 -5.07 10.46
N PRO A 145 -25.50 -4.24 10.81
CA PRO A 145 -24.12 -4.70 10.78
C PRO A 145 -24.02 -6.00 11.59
N PRO A 146 -23.18 -6.96 11.18
CA PRO A 146 -22.70 -7.95 12.12
C PRO A 146 -22.20 -7.18 13.34
N VAL A 147 -22.78 -7.45 14.51
CA VAL A 147 -22.29 -6.86 15.76
C VAL A 147 -20.88 -7.40 15.94
N THR A 148 -19.87 -6.67 15.47
CA THR A 148 -18.51 -6.91 15.91
C THR A 148 -18.55 -6.62 17.41
N PRO A 149 -18.34 -7.60 18.30
CA PRO A 149 -18.19 -7.27 19.71
C PRO A 149 -17.05 -6.26 19.78
N THR A 150 -17.35 -5.06 20.27
CA THR A 150 -16.33 -4.12 20.72
C THR A 150 -15.57 -4.86 21.81
N THR A 151 -14.48 -5.52 21.42
CA THR A 151 -13.52 -5.98 22.39
C THR A 151 -12.94 -4.68 22.91
N THR A 152 -13.38 -4.26 24.10
CA THR A 152 -12.64 -3.29 24.89
C THR A 152 -11.29 -3.93 25.14
N THR A 153 -10.37 -3.76 24.20
CA THR A 153 -8.95 -3.98 24.43
C THR A 153 -8.57 -2.93 25.46
N SER A 154 -8.56 -3.32 26.73
CA SER A 154 -7.76 -2.63 27.72
C SER A 154 -6.38 -2.47 27.11
N ALA A 155 -5.94 -1.22 26.97
CA ALA A 155 -4.57 -0.93 26.61
C ALA A 155 -3.66 -1.50 27.71
N THR A 156 -3.24 -2.74 27.55
CA THR A 156 -2.00 -3.20 28.16
C THR A 156 -0.92 -2.36 27.50
N ARG A 157 -0.35 -1.44 28.27
CA ARG A 157 0.88 -0.73 27.93
C ARG A 157 1.91 -1.80 27.55
N VAL A 158 2.17 -1.93 26.24
CA VAL A 158 3.37 -2.63 25.77
C VAL A 158 4.50 -1.64 26.04
N ASP A 159 5.16 -1.84 27.18
CA ASP A 159 6.45 -1.22 27.42
C ASP A 159 7.38 -1.62 26.26
N SER A 160 7.82 -0.61 25.51
CA SER A 160 8.96 -0.59 24.60
C SER A 160 9.61 -1.94 24.27
N GLU A 161 9.03 -2.70 23.36
CA GLU A 161 9.75 -3.76 22.67
C GLU A 161 10.29 -3.23 21.33
N THR A 162 11.22 -2.27 21.43
CA THR A 162 12.09 -1.82 20.32
C THR A 162 13.16 -2.89 19.98
N ALA A 163 12.98 -4.14 20.42
CA ALA A 163 13.88 -5.24 20.18
C ALA A 163 13.38 -6.13 19.04
N GLY A 164 13.24 -5.56 17.85
CA GLY A 164 13.09 -6.38 16.64
C GLY A 164 14.33 -7.28 16.44
N PRO A 165 14.21 -8.42 15.74
CA PRO A 165 15.29 -9.39 15.55
C PRO A 165 16.58 -8.78 14.97
N SER A 166 16.45 -7.65 14.27
CA SER A 166 17.56 -6.83 13.78
C SER A 166 18.51 -6.34 14.89
N MET A 167 18.02 -5.90 16.05
CA MET A 167 18.88 -5.37 17.14
C MET A 167 19.74 -6.46 17.79
N ALA A 168 19.22 -7.69 17.90
CA ALA A 168 19.99 -8.84 18.38
C ALA A 168 21.12 -9.20 17.40
N LEU A 169 20.82 -9.21 16.09
CA LEU A 169 21.82 -9.43 15.04
C LEU A 169 22.90 -8.34 15.04
N TRP A 170 22.53 -7.06 15.21
CA TRP A 170 23.48 -5.96 15.32
C TRP A 170 24.37 -6.08 16.57
N SER A 171 23.80 -6.51 17.70
CA SER A 171 24.54 -6.69 18.97
C SER A 171 25.56 -7.83 18.89
N ILE A 172 25.17 -8.96 18.26
CA ILE A 172 26.08 -10.08 18.02
C ILE A 172 27.22 -9.65 17.08
N THR A 173 26.91 -8.90 16.04
CA THR A 173 27.91 -8.39 15.09
C THR A 173 28.88 -7.43 15.76
N ALA A 174 28.39 -6.51 16.60
CA ALA A 174 29.22 -5.57 17.36
C ALA A 174 30.13 -6.29 18.37
N ALA A 175 29.63 -7.33 19.06
CA ALA A 175 30.43 -8.12 19.98
C ALA A 175 31.56 -8.89 19.28
N LEU A 176 31.27 -9.48 18.11
CA LEU A 176 32.28 -10.17 17.29
C LEU A 176 33.37 -9.22 16.80
N LEU A 177 33.01 -8.04 16.29
CA LEU A 177 33.97 -7.02 15.86
C LEU A 177 34.86 -6.55 17.02
N SER A 178 34.27 -6.38 18.21
CA SER A 178 35.02 -5.98 19.42
C SER A 178 36.02 -7.05 19.87
N ALA A 179 35.63 -8.32 19.82
CA ALA A 179 36.50 -9.43 20.18
C ALA A 179 37.70 -9.56 19.23
N VAL A 180 37.48 -9.41 17.91
CA VAL A 180 38.56 -9.42 16.91
C VAL A 180 39.52 -8.25 17.10
N ALA A 181 39.00 -7.05 17.39
CA ALA A 181 39.84 -5.88 17.68
C ALA A 181 40.72 -6.08 18.93
N LEU A 182 40.16 -6.67 19.99
CA LEU A 182 40.91 -6.98 21.21
C LEU A 182 41.98 -8.05 20.98
N ALA A 183 41.69 -9.09 20.20
CA ALA A 183 42.67 -10.12 19.84
C ALA A 183 43.83 -9.52 19.02
N ALA A 184 43.52 -8.67 18.03
CA ALA A 184 44.55 -7.99 17.23
C ALA A 184 45.42 -7.03 18.07
N LEU A 185 44.83 -6.34 19.04
CA LEU A 185 45.55 -5.46 19.98
C LEU A 185 46.42 -6.26 20.97
N ALA A 186 45.97 -7.43 21.42
CA ALA A 186 46.74 -8.31 22.29
C ALA A 186 47.94 -8.92 21.56
N GLU A 187 47.76 -9.33 20.30
CA GLU A 187 48.84 -9.86 19.46
C GLU A 187 49.90 -8.78 19.16
N ARG A 188 49.45 -7.55 18.86
CA ARG A 188 50.33 -6.40 18.64
C ARG A 188 51.12 -5.97 19.89
N ARG A 189 50.66 -6.31 21.09
CA ARG A 189 51.37 -6.04 22.35
C ARG A 189 52.34 -7.16 22.76
N ARG A 190 52.29 -8.32 22.08
CA ARG A 190 53.18 -9.47 22.31
C ARG A 190 54.40 -9.50 21.39
N LEU A 191 54.39 -8.70 20.32
CA LEU A 191 55.54 -8.41 19.45
C LEU A 191 56.29 -7.17 19.95
#